data_AF-A0A9R1W831-F1
#
_entry.id   AF-A0A9R1W831-F1
#
_cell.length_a   1.000
_cell.length_b   1.000
_cell.length_c   1.000
_cell.angle_alpha   90.00
_cell.angle_beta   90.00
_cell.angle_gamma   90.00
#
_symmetry.space_group_name_H-M   'P 1'
#
loop_
_entity.id
_entity.type
_entity.pdbx_description
1 polymer ?
#
loop_
_entity_poly.entity_id
_entity_poly.type
_entity_poly.pdbx_seq_one_letter_code
_entity_poly.pdbx_strand_id
1 'polypeptide(L)'
;MDSELENQIGVTFEEDLDKMLPKCDIIVVNTLLTEKKVSAIMDTQAVVDGCNSGHIGGYSGDVWYPQPTPKDHPWRYMLNQAMTSHISRTTINAQLRYAAGVKDMLDNYFKGEEFHPNITL
;
A
#
# COMPACT_ATOMS: atom_id res chain seq x y z
N MET A 1 -11.29 15.47 9.18
CA MET A 1 -10.76 16.18 8.00
C MET A 1 -11.53 17.49 7.89
N ASP A 2 -11.19 18.40 6.98
CA ASP A 2 -12.01 19.60 6.79
C ASP A 2 -13.41 19.19 6.27
N SER A 3 -14.48 19.69 6.89
CA SER A 3 -15.86 19.28 6.59
C SER A 3 -16.31 19.73 5.20
N GLU A 4 -15.75 20.81 4.67
CA GLU A 4 -16.00 21.24 3.29
C GLU A 4 -15.39 20.25 2.30
N LEU A 5 -14.13 19.83 2.53
CA LEU A 5 -13.48 18.80 1.73
C LEU A 5 -14.23 17.47 1.78
N GLU A 6 -14.68 17.00 2.95
CA GLU A 6 -15.46 15.76 3.09
C GLU A 6 -16.71 15.76 2.20
N ASN A 7 -17.46 16.87 2.21
CA ASN A 7 -18.63 17.05 1.36
C ASN A 7 -18.28 17.12 -0.13
N GLN A 8 -17.16 17.75 -0.49
CA GLN A 8 -16.73 17.89 -1.88
C GLN A 8 -16.42 16.54 -2.55
N ILE A 9 -15.72 15.65 -1.84
CA ILE A 9 -15.34 14.33 -2.38
C ILE A 9 -16.32 13.22 -1.99
N GLY A 10 -17.37 13.54 -1.24
CA GLY A 10 -18.43 12.59 -0.84
C GLY A 10 -17.92 11.49 0.09
N VAL A 11 -17.04 11.84 1.03
CA VAL A 11 -16.48 10.89 2.01
C VAL A 11 -16.90 11.26 3.43
N THR A 12 -16.80 10.30 4.33
CA THR A 12 -16.98 10.52 5.77
C THR A 12 -15.69 10.15 6.47
N PHE A 13 -15.15 11.07 7.27
CA PHE A 13 -14.01 10.76 8.11
C PHE A 13 -14.46 10.06 9.39
N GLU A 14 -13.82 8.94 9.71
CA GLU A 14 -13.94 8.27 11.00
C GLU A 14 -12.55 8.18 11.62
N GLU A 15 -12.39 8.72 12.83
CA GLU A 15 -11.11 8.72 13.55
C GLU A 15 -10.77 7.33 14.12
N ASP A 16 -11.81 6.56 14.46
CA ASP A 16 -11.70 5.29 15.16
C ASP A 16 -11.91 4.12 14.18
N LEU A 17 -10.87 3.29 14.03
CA LEU A 17 -10.88 2.16 13.13
C LEU A 17 -11.97 1.13 13.50
N ASP A 18 -12.19 0.87 14.78
CA ASP A 18 -13.18 -0.11 15.24
C ASP A 18 -14.61 0.34 14.96
N LYS A 19 -14.83 1.66 14.84
CA LYS A 19 -16.10 2.24 14.39
C LYS A 19 -16.22 2.27 12.88
N MET A 20 -15.11 2.39 12.16
CA MET A 20 -15.09 2.42 10.69
C MET A 20 -15.34 1.02 10.10
N LEU A 21 -14.63 -0.01 10.60
CA LEU A 21 -14.63 -1.36 10.01
C LEU A 21 -16.04 -1.96 9.86
N PRO A 22 -16.96 -1.89 10.85
CA PRO A 22 -18.30 -2.46 10.70
C PRO A 22 -19.19 -1.72 9.68
N LYS A 23 -18.80 -0.52 9.24
CA LYS A 23 -19.53 0.29 8.26
C LYS A 23 -19.08 0.04 6.82
N CYS A 24 -17.99 -0.71 6.63
CA CYS A 24 -17.37 -0.92 5.32
C CYS A 24 -17.59 -2.36 4.83
N ASP A 25 -18.07 -2.51 3.60
CA ASP A 25 -18.06 -3.81 2.90
C ASP A 25 -16.69 -4.11 2.28
N ILE A 26 -15.95 -3.06 1.92
CA ILE A 26 -14.64 -3.12 1.26
C ILE A 26 -13.69 -2.16 1.97
N ILE A 27 -12.48 -2.63 2.25
CA ILE A 27 -11.42 -1.84 2.89
C ILE A 27 -10.20 -1.81 1.97
N VAL A 28 -9.67 -0.60 1.75
CA VAL A 28 -8.40 -0.38 1.03
C VAL A 28 -7.41 0.28 1.97
N VAL A 29 -6.23 -0.33 2.13
CA VAL A 29 -5.22 0.15 3.06
C VAL A 29 -4.17 0.97 2.35
N ASN A 30 -4.17 2.29 2.61
CA ASN A 30 -3.25 3.28 2.02
C ASN A 30 -2.49 4.05 3.12
N THR A 31 -2.03 3.35 4.15
CA THR A 31 -1.29 3.98 5.26
C THR A 31 0.22 3.93 5.04
N LEU A 32 0.93 4.93 5.57
CA LEU A 32 2.39 4.92 5.65
C LEU A 32 2.85 3.89 6.66
N LEU A 33 4.08 3.43 6.47
CA LEU A 33 4.68 2.47 7.36
C LEU A 33 5.62 3.20 8.30
N THR A 34 5.25 3.18 9.57
CA THR A 34 6.18 3.47 10.67
C THR A 34 7.10 2.25 10.86
N GLU A 35 8.12 2.36 11.71
CA GLU A 35 9.32 1.50 11.83
C GLU A 35 9.14 -0.04 11.87
N LYS A 36 7.91 -0.58 11.79
CA LYS A 36 7.60 -2.01 11.67
C LYS A 36 6.94 -2.36 10.32
N LYS A 37 7.82 -2.60 9.33
CA LYS A 37 7.67 -3.50 8.16
C LYS A 37 6.47 -3.29 7.22
N VAL A 38 6.78 -2.77 6.03
CA VAL A 38 5.89 -2.41 4.90
C VAL A 38 4.85 -3.44 4.51
N SER A 39 5.21 -4.70 4.64
CA SER A 39 4.39 -5.83 4.24
C SER A 39 3.84 -6.64 5.41
N ALA A 40 3.86 -6.05 6.60
CA ALA A 40 3.41 -6.64 7.85
C ALA A 40 2.26 -5.86 8.51
N ILE A 41 1.61 -4.91 7.81
CA ILE A 41 0.35 -4.33 8.31
C ILE A 41 -0.68 -5.44 8.50
N MET A 42 -0.73 -6.35 7.53
CA MET A 42 -1.58 -7.54 7.59
C MET A 42 -0.77 -8.69 8.17
N ASP A 43 -1.31 -9.33 9.21
CA ASP A 43 -0.80 -10.62 9.67
C ASP A 43 -1.08 -11.69 8.61
N THR A 44 -0.02 -12.37 8.18
CA THR A 44 -0.11 -13.34 7.07
C THR A 44 -1.10 -14.46 7.36
N GLN A 45 -1.09 -15.01 8.58
CA GLN A 45 -1.93 -16.14 8.93
C GLN A 45 -3.38 -15.72 9.17
N ALA A 46 -3.60 -14.56 9.82
CA ALA A 46 -4.94 -14.04 10.04
C ALA A 46 -5.69 -13.79 8.72
N VAL A 47 -5.01 -13.28 7.68
CA VAL A 47 -5.61 -13.13 6.35
C VAL A 47 -5.98 -14.49 5.75
N VAL A 48 -5.09 -15.47 5.85
CA VAL A 48 -5.33 -16.83 5.34
C VAL A 48 -6.54 -17.46 6.04
N ASP A 49 -6.60 -17.37 7.36
CA ASP A 49 -7.69 -17.91 8.17
C ASP A 49 -9.01 -17.17 7.90
N GLY A 50 -8.96 -15.84 7.74
CA GLY A 50 -10.11 -15.01 7.39
C GLY A 50 -10.69 -15.38 6.02
N CYS A 51 -9.84 -15.57 5.00
CA CYS A 51 -10.27 -16.00 3.68
C CYS A 51 -10.82 -17.44 3.68
N ASN A 52 -10.16 -18.36 4.37
CA ASN A 52 -10.57 -19.76 4.43
C ASN A 52 -11.87 -19.98 5.22
N SER A 53 -12.10 -19.19 6.28
CA SER A 53 -13.34 -19.22 7.06
C SER A 53 -14.50 -18.50 6.37
N GLY A 54 -14.25 -17.72 5.31
CA GLY A 54 -15.24 -16.88 4.65
C GLY A 54 -15.56 -15.58 5.40
N HIS A 55 -14.87 -15.29 6.50
CA HIS A 55 -14.98 -13.98 7.18
C HIS A 55 -14.48 -12.84 6.29
N ILE A 56 -13.46 -13.11 5.45
CA ILE A 56 -12.98 -12.22 4.40
C ILE A 56 -13.43 -12.81 3.05
N GLY A 57 -14.27 -12.07 2.32
CA GLY A 57 -14.77 -12.51 1.01
C GLY A 57 -13.68 -12.64 -0.06
N GLY A 58 -12.61 -11.85 0.04
CA GLY A 58 -11.42 -11.95 -0.79
C GLY A 58 -10.32 -10.97 -0.38
N TYR A 59 -9.09 -11.23 -0.81
CA TYR A 59 -7.92 -10.42 -0.48
C TYR A 59 -7.06 -10.18 -1.72
N SER A 60 -6.62 -8.93 -1.93
CA SER A 60 -5.83 -8.53 -3.09
C SER A 60 -4.78 -7.49 -2.73
N GLY A 61 -3.74 -7.41 -3.55
CA GLY A 61 -2.63 -6.50 -3.36
C GLY A 61 -1.39 -6.93 -4.13
N ASP A 62 -0.35 -6.12 -4.05
CA ASP A 62 0.92 -6.39 -4.72
C ASP A 62 2.13 -6.38 -3.76
N VAL A 63 1.89 -6.16 -2.47
CA VAL A 63 2.93 -6.04 -1.44
C VAL A 63 3.03 -7.33 -0.61
N TRP A 64 4.26 -7.77 -0.31
CA TRP A 64 4.55 -9.07 0.33
C TRP A 64 5.66 -8.99 1.38
N TYR A 65 5.65 -9.86 2.39
CA TYR A 65 6.75 -9.99 3.37
C TYR A 65 7.24 -11.45 3.45
N PRO A 66 8.56 -11.72 3.33
CA PRO A 66 9.61 -10.83 2.84
C PRO A 66 9.50 -10.58 1.32
N GLN A 67 10.35 -9.69 0.79
CA GLN A 67 10.52 -9.47 -0.66
C GLN A 67 11.95 -9.86 -1.09
N PRO A 68 12.15 -10.70 -2.12
CA PRO A 68 11.12 -11.33 -2.96
C PRO A 68 10.33 -12.40 -2.22
N THR A 69 9.06 -12.56 -2.59
CA THR A 69 8.14 -13.51 -1.94
C THR A 69 8.57 -14.96 -2.19
N PRO A 70 8.74 -15.78 -1.13
CA PRO A 70 8.98 -17.22 -1.26
C PRO A 70 7.95 -17.92 -2.16
N LYS A 71 8.35 -19.01 -2.82
CA LYS A 71 7.47 -19.76 -3.73
C LYS A 71 6.30 -20.42 -3.00
N ASP A 72 6.51 -20.80 -1.75
CA ASP A 72 5.59 -21.48 -0.85
C ASP A 72 4.78 -20.53 0.05
N HIS A 73 4.85 -19.21 -0.20
CA HIS A 73 4.12 -18.22 0.60
C HIS A 73 2.59 -18.45 0.54
N PRO A 74 1.88 -18.49 1.68
CA PRO A 74 0.49 -18.97 1.73
C PRO A 74 -0.49 -18.11 0.93
N TRP A 75 -0.28 -16.80 0.87
CA TRP A 75 -1.11 -15.90 0.04
C TRP A 75 -1.09 -16.21 -1.46
N ARG A 76 -0.12 -17.02 -1.96
CA ARG A 76 -0.14 -17.48 -3.37
C ARG A 76 -1.24 -18.51 -3.64
N TYR A 77 -1.72 -19.20 -2.60
CA TYR A 77 -2.56 -20.40 -2.74
C TYR A 77 -3.82 -20.36 -1.88
N MET A 78 -3.97 -19.39 -0.97
CA MET A 78 -5.19 -19.25 -0.16
C MET A 78 -6.43 -18.97 -1.03
N LEU A 79 -7.61 -19.29 -0.49
CA LEU A 79 -8.88 -19.10 -1.18
C LEU A 79 -9.14 -17.62 -1.47
N ASN A 80 -9.78 -17.33 -2.61
CA ASN A 80 -10.26 -15.98 -2.99
C ASN A 80 -9.19 -14.87 -2.94
N GLN A 81 -7.95 -15.20 -3.33
CA GLN A 81 -6.87 -14.24 -3.45
C GLN A 81 -6.69 -13.73 -4.89
N ALA A 82 -6.33 -12.45 -5.03
CA ALA A 82 -5.98 -11.82 -6.31
C ALA A 82 -4.67 -11.03 -6.18
N MET A 83 -3.63 -11.70 -5.68
CA MET A 83 -2.32 -11.12 -5.45
C MET A 83 -1.50 -11.03 -6.74
N THR A 84 -0.72 -9.96 -6.87
CA THR A 84 0.28 -9.78 -7.93
C THR A 84 1.66 -9.58 -7.32
N SER A 85 2.74 -9.75 -8.09
CA SER A 85 4.07 -9.31 -7.63
C SER A 85 4.08 -7.79 -7.41
N HIS A 86 5.03 -7.25 -6.64
CA HIS A 86 5.10 -5.81 -6.34
C HIS A 86 5.41 -4.97 -7.60
N ILE A 87 4.36 -4.53 -8.29
CA ILE A 87 4.44 -3.93 -9.62
C ILE A 87 3.63 -2.64 -9.78
N SER A 88 2.71 -2.31 -8.85
CA SER A 88 1.80 -1.16 -8.98
C SER A 88 2.56 0.15 -9.17
N ARG A 89 3.69 0.31 -8.49
CA ARG A 89 4.55 1.51 -8.57
C ARG A 89 5.64 1.44 -9.64
N THR A 90 5.74 0.35 -10.41
CA THR A 90 6.76 0.16 -11.46
C THR A 90 6.18 0.13 -12.88
N THR A 91 4.98 0.71 -13.08
CA THR A 91 4.43 0.96 -14.43
C THR A 91 5.39 1.83 -15.26
N ILE A 92 5.41 1.69 -16.59
CA ILE A 92 6.34 2.43 -17.47
C ILE A 92 6.31 3.94 -17.19
N ASN A 93 5.13 4.52 -17.02
CA ASN A 93 4.98 5.95 -16.67
C ASN A 93 5.56 6.27 -15.29
N ALA A 94 5.40 5.39 -14.30
CA ALA A 94 6.03 5.56 -13.00
C ALA A 94 7.56 5.50 -13.09
N GLN A 95 8.10 4.57 -13.88
CA GLN A 95 9.55 4.45 -14.10
C GLN A 95 10.15 5.74 -14.63
N LEU A 96 9.50 6.38 -15.59
CA LEU A 96 9.96 7.67 -16.12
C LEU A 96 9.98 8.76 -15.04
N ARG A 97 8.95 8.83 -14.20
CA ARG A 97 8.86 9.87 -13.14
C ARG A 97 9.92 9.67 -12.06
N TYR A 98 10.02 8.47 -11.49
CA TYR A 98 10.98 8.24 -10.40
C TYR A 98 12.41 8.23 -10.91
N ALA A 99 12.68 7.81 -12.16
CA ALA A 99 14.01 7.91 -12.75
C ALA A 99 14.43 9.37 -12.95
N ALA A 100 13.50 10.24 -13.38
CA ALA A 100 13.73 11.67 -13.46
C ALA A 100 13.98 12.27 -12.06
N GLY A 101 13.20 11.88 -11.05
CA GLY A 101 13.39 12.29 -9.67
C GLY A 101 14.76 11.89 -9.12
N VAL A 102 15.18 10.63 -9.32
CA VAL A 102 16.52 10.15 -8.92
C VAL A 102 17.63 10.92 -9.65
N LYS A 103 17.46 11.21 -10.95
CA LYS A 103 18.43 12.01 -11.70
C LYS A 103 18.58 13.41 -11.10
N ASP A 104 17.47 14.08 -10.82
CA ASP A 104 17.46 15.42 -10.21
C ASP A 104 18.17 15.44 -8.85
N MET A 105 17.89 14.44 -8.01
CA MET A 105 18.60 14.26 -6.73
C MET A 105 20.11 14.12 -6.92
N LEU A 106 20.53 13.29 -7.87
CA LEU A 106 21.96 13.08 -8.14
C LEU A 106 22.63 14.35 -8.68
N ASP A 107 21.97 15.09 -9.59
CA ASP A 107 22.48 16.34 -10.11
C ASP A 107 22.70 17.38 -8.99
N ASN A 108 21.75 17.51 -8.07
CA ASN A 108 21.85 18.44 -6.94
C ASN A 108 22.93 17.99 -5.94
N TYR A 109 23.02 16.68 -5.67
CA TYR A 109 24.07 16.12 -4.80
C TYR A 109 25.47 16.46 -5.32
N PHE A 110 25.72 16.31 -6.62
CA PHE A 110 27.03 16.60 -7.21
C PHE A 110 27.36 18.09 -7.31
N LYS A 111 26.35 18.97 -7.32
CA LYS A 111 26.54 20.43 -7.25
C LYS A 111 26.66 20.98 -5.83
N GLY A 112 26.36 20.18 -4.82
CA GLY A 112 26.24 20.63 -3.43
C GLY A 112 24.98 21.45 -3.16
N GLU A 113 23.92 21.24 -3.96
CA GLU A 113 22.62 21.89 -3.83
C GLU A 113 21.67 21.03 -2.98
N GLU A 114 20.70 21.66 -2.32
CA GLU A 114 19.68 20.94 -1.54
C GLU A 114 18.71 20.16 -2.44
N PHE A 115 18.13 19.09 -1.91
CA PHE A 115 17.07 18.37 -2.61
C PHE A 115 15.74 19.11 -2.51
N HIS A 116 14.93 19.01 -3.57
CA HIS A 116 13.57 19.51 -3.52
C HIS A 116 12.79 18.86 -2.36
N PRO A 117 12.03 19.62 -1.56
CA PRO A 117 11.34 19.07 -0.39
C PRO A 117 10.28 18.02 -0.74
N ASN A 118 9.76 18.05 -1.97
CA ASN A 118 8.83 17.07 -2.51
C ASN A 118 9.46 16.32 -3.68
N ILE A 119 10.27 15.30 -3.36
CA ILE A 119 10.86 14.43 -4.38
C ILE A 119 9.78 13.48 -4.88
N THR A 120 9.53 13.47 -6.19
CA THR A 120 8.61 12.51 -6.78
C THR A 120 9.35 11.21 -7.05
N LEU A 121 9.13 10.21 -6.19
CA LEU A 121 9.59 8.82 -6.35
C LEU A 121 8.41 7.88 -6.65
#